data_AF-A0A9X5X4X1-F1
#
_entry.id   AF-A0A9X5X4X1-F1
#
_cell.length_a   1.000
_cell.length_b   1.000
_cell.length_c   1.000
_cell.angle_alpha   90.00
_cell.angle_beta   90.00
_cell.angle_gamma   90.00
#
_symmetry.space_group_name_H-M   'P 1'
#
loop_
_entity.id
_entity.type
_entity.pdbx_description
1 polymer ?
#
loop_
_entity_poly.entity_id
_entity_poly.type
_entity_poly.pdbx_seq_one_letter_code
_entity_poly.pdbx_strand_id
1 'polypeptide(L)'
;ILAGWNHDDRAAGASATDRGLARVAFIDASDPAALRYRWVLLVAPRDGGKDFGAVRSRLGGMVWYQGKLIVTAQNGAGQDDSLLVFDLQHLLKAGVDSGAIGKVRGGYSAHGYQYVLPAVGSYSPAGGTCGSGEARANPCFGSLSLDRTSTPDSLVATEAAPTDGTKRTRIWRYSYSTGAGRAG
;
A
#
# COMPACT_ATOMS: atom_id res chain seq x y z
N ILE A 1 15.54 5.01 -3.89
CA ILE A 1 15.17 3.58 -4.05
C ILE A 1 14.08 3.28 -3.02
N LEU A 2 13.05 2.52 -3.40
CA LEU A 2 11.93 2.13 -2.52
C LEU A 2 11.89 0.61 -2.41
N ALA A 3 11.72 0.10 -1.19
CA ALA A 3 11.47 -1.31 -0.94
C ALA A 3 10.24 -1.45 -0.03
N GLY A 4 9.23 -2.18 -0.47
CA GLY A 4 8.02 -2.45 0.32
C GLY A 4 8.25 -3.65 1.23
N TRP A 5 7.78 -3.59 2.47
CA TRP A 5 7.83 -4.71 3.40
C TRP A 5 6.53 -4.76 4.21
N ASN A 6 5.85 -5.89 4.22
CA ASN A 6 4.83 -6.19 5.22
C ASN A 6 5.40 -7.24 6.19
N HIS A 7 5.20 -7.07 7.48
CA HIS A 7 5.55 -8.14 8.41
C HIS A 7 4.60 -9.32 8.14
N ASP A 8 5.14 -10.48 7.81
CA ASP A 8 4.37 -11.72 7.67
C ASP A 8 4.46 -12.46 9.01
N ASP A 9 3.31 -12.70 9.64
CA ASP A 9 3.16 -12.94 11.08
C ASP A 9 3.60 -14.34 11.55
N ARG A 10 4.60 -14.96 10.91
CA ARG A 10 5.17 -16.24 11.35
C ARG A 10 6.43 -16.11 12.21
N ALA A 11 6.94 -14.90 12.46
CA ALA A 11 8.02 -14.73 13.41
C ALA A 11 7.46 -14.75 14.85
N ALA A 12 7.82 -15.78 15.62
CA ALA A 12 7.50 -15.87 17.04
C ALA A 12 8.05 -14.63 17.78
N GLY A 13 7.17 -13.87 18.45
CA GLY A 13 7.55 -12.73 19.30
C GLY A 13 7.10 -11.34 18.83
N ALA A 14 6.44 -11.19 17.68
CA ALA A 14 5.89 -9.89 17.27
C ALA A 14 4.71 -9.45 18.16
N SER A 15 4.75 -8.21 18.64
CA SER A 15 3.65 -7.60 19.42
C SER A 15 2.34 -7.60 18.61
N ALA A 16 1.20 -7.81 19.29
CA ALA A 16 -0.12 -7.72 18.65
C ALA A 16 -0.37 -6.35 17.97
N THR A 17 0.31 -5.30 18.41
CA THR A 17 0.21 -3.95 17.82
C THR A 17 0.92 -3.81 16.47
N ASP A 18 2.00 -4.57 16.25
CA ASP A 18 2.82 -4.57 15.03
C ASP A 18 2.22 -5.44 13.92
N ARG A 19 1.31 -6.35 14.27
CA ARG A 19 0.77 -7.36 13.37
C ARG A 19 0.15 -6.74 12.11
N GLY A 20 0.63 -7.19 10.96
CA GLY A 20 0.11 -6.80 9.65
C GLY A 20 0.32 -5.33 9.24
N LEU A 21 1.12 -4.53 9.96
CA LEU A 21 1.40 -3.15 9.55
C LEU A 21 2.07 -3.09 8.16
N ALA A 22 1.49 -2.33 7.25
CA ALA A 22 2.08 -2.07 5.94
C ALA A 22 3.07 -0.90 6.03
N ARG A 23 4.31 -1.14 5.61
CA ARG A 23 5.38 -0.13 5.63
C ARG A 23 6.25 -0.20 4.39
N VAL A 24 6.84 0.94 4.06
CA VAL A 24 7.74 1.08 2.92
C VAL A 24 9.04 1.69 3.41
N ALA A 25 10.16 1.08 3.04
CA ALA A 25 11.48 1.61 3.25
C ALA A 25 11.83 2.59 2.13
N PHE A 26 12.15 3.82 2.53
CA PHE A 26 12.72 4.84 1.68
C PHE A 26 14.21 4.92 1.97
N ILE A 27 15.01 5.00 0.91
CA ILE A 27 16.42 5.33 1.00
C ILE A 27 16.56 6.79 0.62
N ASP A 28 16.91 7.62 1.61
CA ASP A 28 17.44 8.96 1.39
C ASP A 28 18.87 8.80 0.84
N ALA A 29 19.01 9.17 -0.43
CA ALA A 29 20.24 9.10 -1.21
C ALA A 29 20.70 10.51 -1.64
N SER A 30 20.29 11.55 -0.91
CA SER A 30 20.77 12.92 -1.15
C SER A 30 22.29 13.03 -0.98
N ASP A 31 22.88 12.19 -0.12
CA ASP A 31 24.31 11.93 -0.03
C ASP A 31 24.61 10.44 -0.34
N PRO A 32 25.19 10.13 -1.52
CA PRO A 32 25.52 8.75 -1.90
C PRO A 32 26.55 8.08 -0.97
N ALA A 33 27.37 8.85 -0.26
CA ALA A 33 28.33 8.32 0.72
C ALA A 33 27.67 7.99 2.08
N ALA A 34 26.45 8.45 2.31
CA ALA A 34 25.74 8.32 3.59
C ALA A 34 24.25 7.99 3.39
N LEU A 35 23.96 6.87 2.72
CA LEU A 35 22.59 6.40 2.51
C LEU A 35 21.85 6.19 3.84
N ARG A 36 20.65 6.78 3.97
CA ARG A 36 19.83 6.66 5.18
C ARG A 36 18.53 5.93 4.89
N TYR A 37 18.31 4.84 5.61
CA TYR A 37 17.06 4.11 5.57
C TYR A 37 16.02 4.76 6.47
N ARG A 38 14.79 4.86 5.98
CA ARG A 38 13.63 5.36 6.70
C ARG A 38 12.44 4.44 6.48
N TRP A 39 11.90 3.92 7.56
CA TRP A 39 10.60 3.24 7.52
C TRP A 39 9.49 4.29 7.52
N VAL A 40 8.58 4.15 6.57
CA VAL A 40 7.39 4.98 6.43
C VAL A 40 6.17 4.08 6.59
N LEU A 41 5.31 4.43 7.54
CA LEU A 41 4.08 3.68 7.80
C LEU A 41 2.99 4.10 6.80
N LEU A 42 2.37 3.15 6.12
CA LEU A 42 1.21 3.42 5.27
C LEU A 42 -0.03 3.58 6.14
N VAL A 43 -0.78 4.67 5.93
CA VAL A 43 -1.96 4.99 6.75
C VAL A 43 -3.16 5.35 5.88
N ALA A 44 -4.35 5.08 6.38
CA ALA A 44 -5.61 5.49 5.77
C ALA A 44 -6.19 6.68 6.55
N PRO A 45 -6.54 7.79 5.88
CA PRO A 45 -7.21 8.91 6.53
C PRO A 45 -8.50 8.49 7.24
N ARG A 46 -8.76 9.10 8.39
CA ARG A 46 -9.99 8.97 9.19
C ARG A 46 -10.52 10.37 9.52
N ASP A 47 -11.78 10.43 9.94
CA ASP A 47 -12.42 11.67 10.43
C ASP A 47 -12.26 12.86 9.46
N GLY A 48 -12.45 12.60 8.16
CA GLY A 48 -12.29 13.60 7.10
C GLY A 48 -10.84 14.11 6.94
N GLY A 49 -9.84 13.30 7.31
CA GLY A 49 -8.42 13.64 7.25
C GLY A 49 -7.86 14.29 8.51
N LYS A 50 -8.66 14.40 9.58
CA LYS A 50 -8.22 14.95 10.88
C LYS A 50 -7.51 13.90 11.76
N ASP A 51 -7.57 12.65 11.36
CA ASP A 51 -6.86 11.53 11.97
C ASP A 51 -6.51 10.48 10.90
N PHE A 52 -5.82 9.42 11.28
CA PHE A 52 -5.51 8.29 10.41
C PHE A 52 -5.36 6.99 11.21
N GLY A 53 -5.61 5.87 10.55
CA GLY A 53 -5.31 4.54 11.05
C GLY A 53 -4.23 3.87 10.21
N ALA A 54 -3.54 2.88 10.75
CA ALA A 54 -2.63 2.06 9.96
C ALA A 54 -3.37 1.32 8.84
N VAL A 55 -2.76 1.29 7.66
CA VAL A 55 -3.06 0.26 6.67
C VAL A 55 -2.47 -1.05 7.20
N ARG A 56 -3.34 -2.03 7.41
CA ARG A 56 -2.94 -3.37 7.83
C ARG A 56 -3.21 -4.33 6.70
N SER A 57 -2.16 -4.64 5.93
CA SER A 57 -2.28 -5.54 4.78
C SER A 57 -0.97 -6.21 4.46
N ARG A 58 -1.08 -7.44 3.95
CA ARG A 58 -0.03 -8.04 3.13
C ARG A 58 0.11 -7.22 1.84
N LEU A 59 1.30 -6.73 1.53
CA LEU A 59 1.55 -6.03 0.28
C LEU A 59 1.97 -7.08 -0.76
N GLY A 60 1.06 -7.47 -1.65
CA GLY A 60 1.32 -8.46 -2.70
C GLY A 60 2.11 -7.89 -3.89
N GLY A 61 1.99 -6.59 -4.13
CA GLY A 61 2.72 -5.87 -5.17
C GLY A 61 2.71 -4.37 -4.94
N MET A 62 3.70 -3.68 -5.53
CA MET A 62 3.88 -2.24 -5.42
C MET A 62 4.49 -1.68 -6.70
N VAL A 63 3.95 -0.55 -7.17
CA VAL A 63 4.47 0.21 -8.31
C VAL A 63 4.60 1.67 -7.93
N TRP A 64 5.74 2.28 -8.29
CA TRP A 64 5.92 3.73 -8.22
C TRP A 64 5.86 4.31 -9.63
N TYR A 65 4.95 5.27 -9.84
CA TYR A 65 4.78 5.96 -11.11
C TYR A 65 4.41 7.43 -10.88
N GLN A 66 5.09 8.35 -11.58
CA GLN A 66 4.83 9.81 -11.53
C GLN A 66 4.57 10.38 -10.12
N GLY A 67 5.39 9.99 -9.14
CA GLY A 67 5.26 10.49 -7.76
C GLY A 67 4.19 9.79 -6.92
N LYS A 68 3.48 8.79 -7.46
CA LYS A 68 2.51 7.98 -6.72
C LYS A 68 3.00 6.56 -6.49
N LEU A 69 2.77 6.08 -5.29
CA LEU A 69 2.98 4.69 -4.91
C LEU A 69 1.62 3.98 -4.92
N ILE A 70 1.50 2.92 -5.71
CA ILE A 70 0.30 2.09 -5.81
C ILE A 70 0.66 0.74 -5.22
N VAL A 71 -0.12 0.27 -4.25
CA VAL A 71 0.11 -1.02 -3.59
C VAL A 71 -1.15 -1.86 -3.62
N THR A 72 -0.99 -3.17 -3.69
CA THR A 72 -2.10 -4.07 -3.36
C THR A 72 -2.27 -4.10 -1.85
N ALA A 73 -3.49 -3.91 -1.38
CA ALA A 73 -3.81 -3.97 0.03
C ALA A 73 -5.25 -4.44 0.28
N GLN A 74 -5.46 -5.06 1.42
CA GLN A 74 -6.76 -5.33 2.00
C GLN A 74 -7.25 -4.04 2.67
N ASN A 75 -8.43 -3.57 2.28
CA ASN A 75 -9.07 -2.47 2.98
C ASN A 75 -9.63 -2.96 4.33
N GLY A 76 -9.64 -2.10 5.34
CA GLY A 76 -9.96 -2.48 6.72
C GLY A 76 -11.34 -3.15 6.91
N ALA A 77 -11.39 -4.10 7.85
CA ALA A 77 -12.56 -4.83 8.37
C ALA A 77 -13.22 -5.92 7.49
N GLY A 78 -12.74 -6.16 6.27
CA GLY A 78 -13.26 -7.25 5.43
C GLY A 78 -12.36 -7.46 4.22
N GLN A 79 -12.44 -8.64 3.62
CA GLN A 79 -11.56 -9.19 2.59
C GLN A 79 -11.60 -8.45 1.23
N ASP A 80 -11.84 -7.14 1.22
CA ASP A 80 -11.94 -6.34 0.01
C ASP A 80 -10.52 -5.94 -0.45
N ASP A 81 -9.96 -6.77 -1.32
CA ASP A 81 -8.73 -6.44 -2.03
C ASP A 81 -8.90 -5.16 -2.83
N SER A 82 -7.97 -4.25 -2.62
CA SER A 82 -7.97 -2.91 -3.19
C SER A 82 -6.56 -2.52 -3.63
N LEU A 83 -6.48 -1.62 -4.61
CA LEU A 83 -5.27 -0.86 -4.88
C LEU A 83 -5.36 0.41 -4.05
N LEU A 84 -4.43 0.61 -3.12
CA LEU A 84 -4.29 1.87 -2.43
C LEU A 84 -3.26 2.73 -3.14
N VAL A 85 -3.59 4.00 -3.32
CA VAL A 85 -2.74 5.00 -3.96
C VAL A 85 -2.25 5.95 -2.89
N PHE A 86 -0.95 6.22 -2.88
CA PHE A 86 -0.28 7.14 -1.99
C PHE A 86 0.49 8.16 -2.81
N ASP A 87 0.35 9.44 -2.49
CA ASP A 87 1.14 10.49 -3.12
C ASP A 87 2.40 10.75 -2.30
N LEU A 88 3.59 10.59 -2.91
CA LEU A 88 4.85 10.79 -2.22
C LEU A 88 5.09 12.25 -1.79
N GLN A 89 4.35 13.21 -2.36
CA GLN A 89 4.35 14.60 -1.89
C GLN A 89 3.64 14.79 -0.54
N HIS A 90 2.87 13.79 -0.10
CA HIS A 90 2.16 13.80 1.18
C HIS A 90 2.86 12.99 2.27
N LEU A 91 4.19 12.88 2.22
CA LEU A 91 4.97 12.27 3.30
C LEU A 91 4.91 13.19 4.54
N LEU A 92 4.33 12.70 5.63
CA LEU A 92 4.16 13.47 6.86
C LEU A 92 5.09 12.96 7.96
N LYS A 93 5.62 13.88 8.77
CA LYS A 93 6.44 13.56 9.93
C LYS A 93 5.58 13.52 11.20
N ALA A 94 5.67 12.42 11.95
CA ALA A 94 5.05 12.33 13.27
C ALA A 94 5.83 13.16 14.29
N GLY A 95 5.10 13.91 15.11
CA GLY A 95 5.68 14.82 16.12
C GLY A 95 5.80 14.20 17.51
N VAL A 96 5.10 13.10 17.76
CA VAL A 96 5.07 12.40 19.05
C VAL A 96 5.61 10.99 18.86
N ASP A 97 6.64 10.64 19.62
CA ASP A 97 7.19 9.29 19.65
C ASP A 97 6.41 8.44 20.67
N SER A 98 5.59 7.52 20.17
CA SER A 98 4.87 6.56 21.01
C SER A 98 4.43 5.33 20.21
N GLY A 99 3.96 4.29 20.90
CA GLY A 99 3.35 3.11 20.28
C GLY A 99 1.95 3.35 19.71
N ALA A 100 1.38 4.56 19.78
CA ALA A 100 0.08 4.86 19.19
C ALA A 100 0.18 5.11 17.67
N ILE A 101 -0.94 5.05 16.97
CA ILE A 101 -1.04 5.40 15.55
C ILE A 101 -2.19 6.40 15.41
N GLY A 102 -1.92 7.50 14.73
CA GLY A 102 -2.88 8.57 14.57
C GLY A 102 -2.73 9.66 15.62
N LYS A 103 -3.82 10.36 15.88
CA LYS A 103 -3.89 11.53 16.73
C LYS A 103 -3.75 11.13 18.19
N VAL A 104 -2.89 11.86 18.90
CA VAL A 104 -2.64 11.71 20.34
C VAL A 104 -2.60 13.07 21.00
N ARG A 105 -2.53 13.11 22.33
CA ARG A 105 -2.27 14.37 23.04
C ARG A 105 -0.92 14.93 22.56
N GLY A 106 -0.94 16.17 22.05
CA GLY A 106 0.27 16.87 21.61
C GLY A 106 0.67 16.68 20.15
N GLY A 107 -0.09 15.90 19.35
CA GLY A 107 0.16 15.78 17.91
C GLY A 107 -0.28 14.45 17.32
N TYR A 108 0.59 13.88 16.49
CA TYR A 108 0.37 12.61 15.82
C TYR A 108 1.54 11.66 16.08
N SER A 109 1.22 10.39 16.25
CA SER A 109 2.18 9.30 16.42
C SER A 109 2.07 8.29 15.28
N ALA A 110 3.16 7.60 15.03
CA ALA A 110 3.32 6.65 13.93
C ALA A 110 3.96 5.35 14.41
N HIS A 111 3.56 4.82 15.56
CA HIS A 111 4.04 3.54 16.09
C HIS A 111 5.57 3.45 16.23
N GLY A 112 6.20 4.49 16.78
CA GLY A 112 7.66 4.58 16.87
C GLY A 112 8.38 4.83 15.53
N TYR A 113 7.67 4.84 14.40
CA TYR A 113 8.20 5.36 13.15
C TYR A 113 8.18 6.89 13.15
N GLN A 114 9.03 7.49 12.32
CA GLN A 114 9.12 8.95 12.21
C GLN A 114 8.17 9.52 11.14
N TYR A 115 7.74 8.70 10.18
CA TYR A 115 6.98 9.17 9.02
C TYR A 115 5.77 8.29 8.72
N VAL A 116 4.71 8.93 8.24
CA VAL A 116 3.53 8.29 7.68
C VAL A 116 3.29 8.75 6.26
N LEU A 117 2.69 7.87 5.45
CA LEU A 117 2.25 8.18 4.11
C LEU A 117 0.75 7.88 4.00
N PRO A 118 -0.12 8.91 3.94
CA PRO A 118 -1.56 8.73 3.84
C PRO A 118 -2.00 8.31 2.45
N ALA A 119 -2.93 7.36 2.38
CA ALA A 119 -3.60 7.00 1.14
C ALA A 119 -4.41 8.20 0.62
N VAL A 120 -4.30 8.47 -0.67
CA VAL A 120 -5.02 9.54 -1.40
C VAL A 120 -6.14 8.99 -2.28
N GLY A 121 -6.21 7.67 -2.45
CA GLY A 121 -7.26 7.01 -3.21
C GLY A 121 -7.22 5.50 -3.04
N SER A 122 -8.32 4.86 -3.41
CA SER A 122 -8.47 3.41 -3.43
C SER A 122 -9.26 2.97 -4.66
N TYR A 123 -8.87 1.86 -5.27
CA TYR A 123 -9.61 1.21 -6.34
C TYR A 123 -9.89 -0.23 -5.95
N SER A 124 -11.14 -0.66 -6.02
CA SER A 124 -11.54 -2.03 -5.72
C SER A 124 -12.24 -2.62 -6.94
N PRO A 125 -12.06 -3.92 -7.23
CA PRO A 125 -12.81 -4.57 -8.29
C PRO A 125 -14.31 -4.47 -8.02
N ALA A 126 -15.09 -4.20 -9.07
CA ALA A 126 -16.55 -4.17 -8.96
C ALA A 126 -17.08 -5.56 -8.60
N GLY A 127 -18.00 -5.65 -7.64
CA GLY A 127 -18.56 -6.93 -7.18
C GLY A 127 -18.33 -7.25 -5.70
N GLY A 128 -17.67 -6.35 -4.96
CA GLY A 128 -17.52 -6.45 -3.50
C GLY A 128 -16.28 -7.25 -3.09
N THR A 129 -16.42 -8.14 -2.11
CA THR A 129 -15.32 -8.92 -1.56
C THR A 129 -14.70 -9.86 -2.59
N CYS A 130 -13.37 -9.90 -2.64
CA CYS A 130 -12.67 -10.81 -3.55
C CYS A 130 -12.74 -12.25 -3.01
N GLY A 131 -12.81 -13.23 -3.91
CA GLY A 131 -12.90 -14.64 -3.55
C GLY A 131 -11.94 -15.48 -4.40
N SER A 132 -11.34 -16.50 -3.79
CA SER A 132 -10.55 -17.49 -4.53
C SER A 132 -11.36 -18.77 -4.73
N GLY A 133 -11.10 -19.48 -5.83
CA GLY A 133 -11.58 -20.85 -6.01
C GLY A 133 -12.77 -21.04 -6.97
N GLU A 134 -13.53 -20.01 -7.29
CA GLU A 134 -14.64 -20.09 -8.26
C GLU A 134 -14.38 -19.27 -9.52
N ALA A 135 -14.78 -19.79 -10.68
CA ALA A 135 -14.57 -19.14 -11.98
C ALA A 135 -15.26 -17.77 -12.11
N ARG A 136 -16.31 -17.51 -11.31
CA ARG A 136 -17.08 -16.26 -11.31
C ARG A 136 -16.82 -15.38 -10.09
N ALA A 137 -15.93 -15.78 -9.19
CA ALA A 137 -15.59 -14.95 -8.04
C ALA A 137 -14.96 -13.63 -8.47
N ASN A 138 -15.16 -12.61 -7.63
CA ASN A 138 -14.50 -11.33 -7.78
C ASN A 138 -12.98 -11.51 -7.56
N PRO A 139 -12.12 -11.11 -8.50
CA PRO A 139 -10.69 -11.40 -8.41
C PRO A 139 -9.99 -10.67 -7.27
N CYS A 140 -9.07 -11.36 -6.60
CA CYS A 140 -8.13 -10.77 -5.64
C CYS A 140 -6.89 -10.26 -6.38
N PHE A 141 -6.35 -9.10 -6.01
CA PHE A 141 -5.13 -8.57 -6.59
C PHE A 141 -3.90 -9.32 -6.06
N GLY A 142 -3.13 -9.91 -6.95
CA GLY A 142 -1.88 -10.61 -6.64
C GLY A 142 -0.69 -9.66 -6.63
N SER A 143 -0.21 -9.33 -7.83
CA SER A 143 0.98 -8.50 -8.05
C SER A 143 0.69 -7.30 -8.94
N LEU A 144 1.61 -6.33 -8.93
CA LEU A 144 1.59 -5.15 -9.77
C LEU A 144 2.91 -5.01 -10.52
N SER A 145 2.85 -4.54 -11.76
CA SER A 145 4.00 -4.11 -12.53
C SER A 145 3.67 -2.89 -13.40
N LEU A 146 4.72 -2.19 -13.83
CA LEU A 146 4.62 -1.07 -14.76
C LEU A 146 5.03 -1.54 -16.15
N ASP A 147 4.11 -1.48 -17.10
CA ASP A 147 4.40 -1.70 -18.51
C ASP A 147 4.82 -0.36 -19.15
N ARG A 148 6.12 -0.25 -19.42
CA ARG A 148 6.73 0.91 -20.11
C ARG A 148 6.83 0.73 -21.62
N THR A 149 6.31 -0.38 -22.15
CA THR A 149 6.28 -0.65 -23.59
C THR A 149 5.01 -0.13 -24.25
N SER A 150 3.98 0.16 -23.45
CA SER A 150 2.77 0.85 -23.89
C SER A 150 2.98 2.36 -24.02
N THR A 151 2.13 3.02 -24.80
CA THR A 151 2.12 4.49 -24.91
C THR A 151 0.68 5.00 -24.79
N PRO A 152 0.33 5.70 -23.69
CA PRO A 152 1.16 5.95 -22.50
C PRO A 152 1.49 4.66 -21.73
N ASP A 153 2.46 4.74 -20.81
CA ASP A 153 2.75 3.65 -19.86
C ASP A 153 1.46 3.17 -19.17
N SER A 154 1.44 1.92 -18.72
CA SER A 154 0.25 1.35 -18.08
C SER A 154 0.57 0.50 -16.86
N LEU A 155 -0.35 0.49 -15.90
CA LEU A 155 -0.30 -0.43 -14.78
C LEU A 155 -0.75 -1.83 -15.24
N VAL A 156 -0.02 -2.86 -14.86
CA VAL A 156 -0.45 -4.25 -15.02
C VAL A 156 -0.69 -4.83 -13.64
N ALA A 157 -1.86 -5.46 -13.47
CA ALA A 157 -2.23 -6.17 -12.25
C ALA A 157 -2.54 -7.63 -12.57
N THR A 158 -2.20 -8.53 -11.65
CA THR A 158 -2.50 -9.96 -11.76
C THR A 158 -3.52 -10.39 -10.72
N GLU A 159 -4.26 -11.44 -11.02
CA GLU A 159 -5.08 -12.14 -10.02
C GLU A 159 -4.17 -12.96 -9.11
N ALA A 160 -4.44 -12.93 -7.80
CA ALA A 160 -3.75 -13.79 -6.86
C ALA A 160 -3.97 -15.27 -7.25
N ALA A 161 -2.89 -16.02 -7.44
CA ALA A 161 -2.97 -17.43 -7.81
C ALA A 161 -3.50 -18.27 -6.64
N PRO A 162 -4.41 -19.23 -6.87
CA PRO A 162 -4.77 -20.21 -5.85
C PRO A 162 -3.55 -21.07 -5.50
N THR A 163 -3.49 -21.51 -4.24
CA THR A 163 -2.35 -22.23 -3.68
C THR A 163 -2.07 -23.57 -4.35
N ASP A 164 -3.05 -24.15 -5.06
CA ASP A 164 -2.91 -25.41 -5.79
C ASP A 164 -2.26 -25.24 -7.18
N GLY A 165 -2.10 -24.01 -7.68
CA GLY A 165 -1.46 -23.72 -8.96
C GLY A 165 -2.17 -24.25 -10.21
N THR A 166 -3.38 -24.82 -10.07
CA THR A 166 -4.06 -25.54 -11.17
C THR A 166 -4.97 -24.65 -12.02
N LYS A 167 -5.27 -23.43 -11.54
CA LYS A 167 -6.24 -22.53 -12.19
C LYS A 167 -5.53 -21.40 -12.92
N ARG A 168 -6.07 -21.04 -14.09
CA ARG A 168 -5.66 -19.84 -14.83
C ARG A 168 -5.99 -18.60 -14.00
N THR A 169 -5.04 -17.67 -13.90
CA THR A 169 -5.23 -16.35 -13.31
C THR A 169 -5.45 -15.31 -14.40
N ARG A 170 -6.19 -14.26 -14.05
CA ARG A 170 -6.43 -13.13 -14.94
C ARG A 170 -5.29 -12.10 -14.84
N ILE A 171 -5.09 -11.36 -15.93
CA ILE A 171 -4.17 -10.23 -16.00
C ILE A 171 -4.95 -9.05 -16.58
N TRP A 172 -4.81 -7.89 -15.96
CA TRP A 172 -5.44 -6.65 -16.40
C TRP A 172 -4.38 -5.60 -16.66
N ARG A 173 -4.62 -4.78 -17.68
CA ARG A 173 -3.88 -3.57 -17.96
C ARG A 173 -4.80 -2.37 -17.75
N TYR A 174 -4.35 -1.41 -16.95
CA TYR A 174 -5.06 -0.17 -16.67
C TYR A 174 -4.27 1.02 -17.21
N SER A 175 -4.94 1.90 -17.93
CA SER A 175 -4.39 3.20 -18.30
C SER A 175 -4.35 4.11 -17.07
N TYR A 176 -3.26 4.87 -16.93
CA TYR A 176 -3.20 5.94 -15.94
C TYR A 176 -4.11 7.09 -16.34
N SER A 177 -4.67 7.77 -15.34
CA SER A 177 -5.53 8.93 -15.58
C SER A 177 -4.69 10.11 -16.04
N THR A 178 -5.23 10.90 -16.98
CA THR A 178 -4.67 12.16 -17.46
C THR A 178 -5.40 13.39 -16.89
N GLY A 179 -6.39 13.18 -16.03
CA GLY A 179 -7.17 14.25 -15.43
C GLY A 179 -6.35 15.06 -14.42
N ALA A 180 -6.49 16.39 -14.45
CA ALA A 180 -5.85 17.27 -13.47
C ALA A 180 -6.21 16.87 -12.03
N GLY A 181 -5.21 16.85 -11.14
CA GLY A 181 -5.38 16.44 -9.74
C GLY A 181 -5.45 14.92 -9.50
N ARG A 182 -5.56 14.11 -10.56
CA ARG A 182 -5.55 12.64 -10.50
C ARG A 182 -4.70 12.02 -11.62
N ALA A 183 -3.64 12.73 -12.00
CA ALA A 183 -2.70 12.23 -13.00
C ALA A 183 -1.84 11.12 -12.41
N GLY A 184 -1.56 10.10 -13.23
CA GLY A 184 -0.78 8.92 -12.83
C GLY A 184 -1.55 7.89 -12.02
#